data_AF-A0A9E5KQB1-F1
#
_entry.id   AF-A0A9E5KQB1-F1
#
_cell.length_a   1.000
_cell.length_b   1.000
_cell.length_c   1.000
_cell.angle_alpha   90.00
_cell.angle_beta   90.00
_cell.angle_gamma   90.00
#
_symmetry.space_group_name_H-M   'P 1'
#
loop_
_entity.id
_entity.type
_entity.pdbx_description
1 polymer ?
#
loop_
_entity_poly.entity_id
_entity_poly.type
_entity_poly.pdbx_seq_one_letter_code
_entity_poly.pdbx_strand_id
1 'polypeptide(L)'
;MNEDVASDDYQTLRARPILGVGRGRMIVIACALGIVFPVAIMRSHGDALVARWSAAQRAVDGNTFWAWAAFFGSPFFWFTASVIGFGVAAAFNWSNTARWTGMMALGVMWSGLADIAVAGEALGTATVGAAACVITLWQPRLWPFCAALALVTATGRMIASGSSVSAAVVGLFLGVVGVLIIEFGWYSAAPRTPPIRGANPQS
;
A
#
# COMPACT_ATOMS: atom_id res chain seq x y z
N MET A 1 33.86 -17.17 16.18
CA MET A 1 32.64 -17.89 16.62
C MET A 1 31.63 -16.91 17.26
N ASN A 2 31.41 -15.73 16.67
CA ASN A 2 30.46 -14.71 17.15
C ASN A 2 29.66 -14.04 16.01
N GLU A 3 29.90 -14.39 14.74
CA GLU A 3 29.18 -13.80 13.61
C GLU A 3 27.88 -14.54 13.27
N ASP A 4 27.81 -15.85 13.57
CA ASP A 4 26.65 -16.67 13.23
C ASP A 4 25.41 -16.34 14.07
N VAL A 5 25.58 -16.06 15.37
CA VAL A 5 24.47 -15.75 16.30
C VAL A 5 23.78 -14.42 15.96
N ALA A 6 24.55 -13.42 15.54
CA ALA A 6 24.00 -12.13 15.12
C ALA A 6 23.26 -12.24 13.77
N SER A 7 23.65 -13.17 12.91
CA SER A 7 22.99 -13.42 11.63
C SER A 7 21.62 -14.10 11.80
N ASP A 8 21.52 -15.06 12.73
CA ASP A 8 20.28 -15.79 13.04
C ASP A 8 19.23 -14.92 13.74
N ASP A 9 19.65 -14.04 14.66
CA ASP A 9 18.75 -13.07 15.29
C ASP A 9 18.22 -12.04 14.28
N TYR A 10 19.04 -11.65 13.30
CA TYR A 10 18.61 -10.74 12.23
C TYR A 10 17.61 -11.40 11.27
N GLN A 11 17.83 -12.67 10.91
CA GLN A 11 16.91 -13.43 10.05
C GLN A 11 15.59 -13.73 10.75
N THR A 12 15.62 -14.11 12.04
CA THR A 12 14.41 -14.35 12.84
C THR A 12 13.61 -13.07 13.12
N LEU A 13 14.25 -11.89 13.16
CA LEU A 13 13.54 -10.60 13.20
C LEU A 13 12.86 -10.22 11.88
N ARG A 14 13.44 -10.59 10.72
CA ARG A 14 12.83 -10.36 9.39
C ARG A 14 11.65 -11.29 9.10
N ALA A 15 11.60 -12.45 9.74
CA ALA A 15 10.59 -13.49 9.53
C ALA A 15 9.37 -13.38 10.49
N ARG A 16 9.06 -12.19 11.01
CA ARG A 16 7.89 -11.98 11.90
C ARG A 16 6.84 -11.07 11.26
N PRO A 17 5.53 -11.40 11.38
CA PRO A 17 4.48 -10.50 10.93
C PRO A 17 4.53 -9.22 11.76
N ILE A 18 4.31 -8.05 11.14
CA ILE A 18 4.35 -6.76 11.87
C ILE A 18 3.35 -6.77 13.02
N LEU A 19 2.13 -7.28 12.79
CA LEU A 19 1.08 -7.36 13.82
C LEU A 19 1.38 -8.36 14.96
N GLY A 20 2.35 -9.27 14.77
CA GLY A 20 2.74 -10.27 15.76
C GLY A 20 3.76 -9.80 16.79
N VAL A 21 4.27 -8.57 16.70
CA VAL A 21 5.30 -8.03 17.60
C VAL A 21 4.70 -6.91 18.46
N GLY A 22 5.08 -6.82 19.75
CA GLY A 22 4.64 -5.74 20.65
C GLY A 22 4.91 -4.33 20.11
N ARG A 23 6.03 -4.15 19.38
CA ARG A 23 6.37 -2.90 18.67
C ARG A 23 5.42 -2.60 17.49
N GLY A 24 4.99 -3.61 16.74
CA GLY A 24 4.08 -3.43 15.60
C GLY A 24 2.66 -3.08 16.01
N ARG A 25 2.18 -3.60 17.15
CA ARG A 25 0.91 -3.17 17.75
C ARG A 25 0.93 -1.70 18.16
N MET A 26 2.04 -1.22 18.73
CA MET A 26 2.19 0.20 19.07
C MET A 26 2.27 1.11 17.83
N ILE A 27 2.92 0.66 16.75
CA ILE A 27 2.94 1.42 15.49
C ILE A 27 1.53 1.52 14.89
N VAL A 28 0.75 0.45 14.90
CA VAL A 28 -0.64 0.49 14.39
C VAL A 28 -1.52 1.41 15.23
N ILE A 29 -1.38 1.40 16.55
CA ILE A 29 -2.13 2.30 17.45
C ILE A 29 -1.66 3.75 17.26
N ALA A 30 -0.35 3.99 17.16
CA ALA A 30 0.21 5.32 16.93
C ALA A 30 -0.18 5.89 15.55
N CYS A 31 -0.22 5.04 14.52
CA CYS A 31 -0.82 5.39 13.24
C CYS A 31 -2.30 5.70 13.42
N ALA A 32 -3.11 4.79 13.98
CA ALA A 32 -4.54 5.01 14.14
C ALA A 32 -4.87 6.34 14.88
N LEU A 33 -4.22 6.61 16.00
CA LEU A 33 -4.40 7.86 16.77
C LEU A 33 -3.82 9.08 16.04
N GLY A 34 -2.62 8.94 15.48
CA GLY A 34 -1.92 9.97 14.71
C GLY A 34 -2.57 10.29 13.36
N ILE A 35 -3.53 9.49 12.90
CA ILE A 35 -4.27 9.68 11.64
C ILE A 35 -5.64 10.29 11.90
N VAL A 36 -6.36 9.82 12.94
CA VAL A 36 -7.72 10.29 13.23
C VAL A 36 -7.77 11.80 13.43
N PHE A 37 -6.80 12.35 14.17
CA PHE A 37 -6.78 13.78 14.47
C PHE A 37 -6.43 14.65 13.24
N PRO A 38 -5.36 14.37 12.46
CA PRO A 38 -5.13 15.07 11.20
C PRO A 38 -6.25 14.91 10.17
N VAL A 39 -6.87 13.73 10.07
CA VAL A 39 -8.02 13.52 9.17
C VAL A 39 -9.22 14.36 9.61
N ALA A 40 -9.48 14.47 10.91
CA ALA A 40 -10.53 15.35 11.42
C ALA A 40 -10.25 16.84 11.14
N ILE A 41 -8.98 17.28 11.26
CA ILE A 41 -8.56 18.65 10.89
C ILE A 41 -8.70 18.87 9.38
N MET A 42 -8.24 17.93 8.56
CA MET A 42 -8.36 18.00 7.10
C MET A 42 -9.82 18.06 6.67
N ARG A 43 -10.69 17.25 7.28
CA ARG A 43 -12.13 17.26 6.97
C ARG A 43 -12.79 18.59 7.32
N SER A 44 -12.37 19.22 8.42
CA SER A 44 -12.97 20.49 8.89
C SER A 44 -12.43 21.73 8.18
N HIS A 45 -11.15 21.75 7.83
CA HIS A 45 -10.47 22.96 7.32
C HIS A 45 -9.77 22.77 5.97
N GLY A 46 -9.23 21.58 5.71
CA GLY A 46 -8.39 21.29 4.52
C GLY A 46 -9.19 20.97 3.27
N ASP A 47 -10.26 20.18 3.38
CA ASP A 47 -11.01 19.65 2.23
C ASP A 47 -11.60 20.76 1.36
N ALA A 48 -12.14 21.83 1.97
CA ALA A 48 -12.70 22.96 1.23
C ALA A 48 -11.63 23.76 0.47
N LEU A 49 -10.45 23.96 1.06
CA LEU A 49 -9.33 24.65 0.43
C LEU A 49 -8.79 23.84 -0.75
N VAL A 50 -8.62 22.54 -0.55
CA VAL A 50 -8.08 21.65 -1.57
C VAL A 50 -9.09 21.38 -2.69
N ALA A 51 -10.38 21.34 -2.39
CA ALA A 51 -11.43 21.23 -3.41
C ALA A 51 -11.43 22.43 -4.37
N ARG A 52 -11.18 23.65 -3.87
CA ARG A 52 -11.05 24.86 -4.70
C ARG A 52 -9.82 24.78 -5.60
N TRP A 53 -8.68 24.37 -5.04
CA TRP A 53 -7.45 24.18 -5.79
C TRP A 53 -7.58 23.07 -6.85
N SER A 54 -8.18 21.93 -6.51
CA SER A 54 -8.36 20.79 -7.43
C SER A 54 -9.32 21.12 -8.56
N ALA A 55 -10.36 21.92 -8.29
CA ALA A 55 -11.26 22.46 -9.32
C ALA A 55 -10.52 23.40 -10.29
N ALA A 56 -9.63 24.26 -9.79
CA ALA A 56 -8.81 25.13 -10.63
C ALA A 56 -7.85 24.32 -11.53
N GLN A 57 -7.26 23.23 -11.00
CA GLN A 57 -6.41 22.33 -11.79
C GLN A 57 -7.18 21.56 -12.87
N ARG A 58 -8.43 21.18 -12.61
CA ARG A 58 -9.32 20.56 -13.62
C ARG A 58 -9.69 21.50 -14.75
N ALA A 59 -9.77 22.81 -14.48
CA ALA A 59 -10.10 23.82 -15.46
C ALA A 59 -8.91 24.18 -16.40
N VAL A 60 -7.73 23.61 -16.15
CA VAL A 60 -6.57 23.79 -17.04
C VAL A 60 -6.71 22.84 -18.23
N ASP A 61 -7.04 23.39 -19.40
CA ASP A 61 -7.18 22.63 -20.63
C ASP A 61 -5.90 21.85 -21.01
N GLY A 62 -6.06 20.63 -21.48
CA GLY A 62 -4.98 19.78 -22.01
C GLY A 62 -4.15 19.00 -20.97
N ASN A 63 -4.44 19.11 -19.67
CA ASN A 63 -3.66 18.43 -18.64
C ASN A 63 -4.11 16.96 -18.43
N THR A 64 -3.59 16.05 -19.25
CA THR A 64 -3.86 14.60 -19.17
C THR A 64 -3.06 13.88 -18.08
N PHE A 65 -2.05 14.52 -17.50
CA PHE A 65 -1.16 13.91 -16.48
C PHE A 65 -1.95 13.41 -15.27
N TRP A 66 -2.93 14.18 -14.78
CA TRP A 66 -3.70 13.80 -13.60
C TRP A 66 -4.60 12.58 -13.83
N ALA A 67 -5.08 12.39 -15.06
CA ALA A 67 -5.82 11.18 -15.44
C ALA A 67 -4.91 9.95 -15.44
N TRP A 68 -3.67 10.08 -15.93
CA TRP A 68 -2.65 9.02 -15.86
C TRP A 68 -2.23 8.73 -14.41
N ALA A 69 -1.99 9.76 -13.60
CA ALA A 69 -1.68 9.63 -12.18
C ALA A 69 -2.79 8.90 -11.42
N ALA A 70 -4.05 9.20 -11.73
CA ALA A 70 -5.21 8.51 -11.20
C ALA A 70 -5.29 7.04 -11.66
N PHE A 71 -4.93 6.74 -12.91
CA PHE A 71 -4.94 5.38 -13.45
C PHE A 71 -4.03 4.42 -12.67
N PHE A 72 -2.88 4.89 -12.16
CA PHE A 72 -2.02 4.10 -11.27
C PHE A 72 -2.69 3.71 -9.96
N GLY A 73 -3.86 4.25 -9.62
CA GLY A 73 -4.66 3.79 -8.48
C GLY A 73 -5.68 2.72 -8.82
N SER A 74 -5.84 2.38 -10.09
CA SER A 74 -6.86 1.42 -10.50
C SER A 74 -6.58 0.01 -9.94
N PRO A 75 -7.58 -0.65 -9.31
CA PRO A 75 -7.49 -2.08 -8.97
C PRO A 75 -7.13 -2.93 -10.18
N PHE A 76 -7.66 -2.58 -11.36
CA PHE A 76 -7.39 -3.31 -12.60
C PHE A 76 -5.91 -3.28 -12.97
N PHE A 77 -5.25 -2.12 -12.84
CA PHE A 77 -3.83 -1.98 -13.17
C PHE A 77 -2.98 -2.88 -12.27
N TRP A 78 -3.16 -2.78 -10.95
CA TRP A 78 -2.37 -3.54 -9.99
C TRP A 78 -2.69 -5.03 -9.98
N PHE A 79 -3.95 -5.41 -10.23
CA PHE A 79 -4.32 -6.81 -10.37
C PHE A 79 -3.66 -7.41 -11.60
N THR A 80 -3.72 -6.73 -12.75
CA THR A 80 -3.06 -7.17 -13.99
C THR A 80 -1.55 -7.28 -13.80
N ALA A 81 -0.93 -6.26 -13.20
CA ALA A 81 0.50 -6.28 -12.88
C ALA A 81 0.87 -7.46 -11.96
N SER A 82 0.01 -7.79 -11.01
CA SER A 82 0.20 -8.93 -10.11
C SER A 82 0.08 -10.27 -10.84
N VAL A 83 -0.91 -10.44 -11.72
CA VAL A 83 -1.07 -11.67 -12.51
C VAL A 83 0.14 -11.89 -13.42
N ILE A 84 0.55 -10.85 -14.15
CA ILE A 84 1.72 -10.91 -15.03
C ILE A 84 2.98 -11.20 -14.20
N GLY A 85 3.20 -10.46 -13.11
CA GLY A 85 4.37 -10.63 -12.25
C GLY A 85 4.43 -12.01 -11.60
N PHE A 86 3.29 -12.61 -11.26
CA PHE A 86 3.22 -13.96 -10.73
C PHE A 86 3.61 -14.99 -11.81
N GLY A 87 3.07 -14.85 -13.02
CA GLY A 87 3.43 -15.70 -14.16
C GLY A 87 4.92 -15.67 -14.48
N VAL A 88 5.51 -14.46 -14.53
CA VAL A 88 6.96 -14.28 -14.70
C VAL A 88 7.73 -14.93 -13.56
N ALA A 89 7.38 -14.64 -12.31
CA ALA A 89 8.08 -15.20 -11.15
C ALA A 89 8.00 -16.74 -11.10
N ALA A 90 6.87 -17.32 -11.49
CA ALA A 90 6.70 -18.77 -11.60
C ALA A 90 7.58 -19.35 -12.72
N ALA A 91 7.64 -18.71 -13.89
CA ALA A 91 8.48 -19.14 -15.01
C ALA A 91 9.99 -19.14 -14.66
N PHE A 92 10.44 -18.18 -13.86
CA PHE A 92 11.84 -18.08 -13.40
C PHE A 92 12.13 -18.81 -12.08
N ASN A 93 11.17 -19.57 -11.53
CA ASN A 93 11.28 -20.28 -10.25
C ASN A 93 11.66 -19.36 -9.06
N TRP A 94 11.20 -18.11 -9.07
CA TRP A 94 11.42 -17.13 -8.01
C TRP A 94 10.33 -17.21 -6.95
N SER A 95 10.39 -18.23 -6.11
CA SER A 95 9.35 -18.53 -5.13
C SER A 95 9.03 -17.38 -4.17
N ASN A 96 10.02 -16.62 -3.69
CA ASN A 96 9.78 -15.45 -2.83
C ASN A 96 9.06 -14.32 -3.58
N THR A 97 9.48 -14.03 -4.81
CA THR A 97 8.84 -13.03 -5.68
C THR A 97 7.39 -13.41 -5.95
N ALA A 98 7.12 -14.68 -6.30
CA ALA A 98 5.76 -15.16 -6.55
C ALA A 98 4.84 -14.98 -5.32
N ARG A 99 5.36 -15.19 -4.10
CA ARG A 99 4.60 -14.95 -2.86
C ARG A 99 4.30 -13.47 -2.65
N TRP A 100 5.26 -12.58 -2.86
CA TRP A 100 5.04 -11.14 -2.77
C TRP A 100 4.03 -10.64 -3.81
N THR A 101 4.09 -11.18 -5.03
CA THR A 101 3.12 -10.85 -6.07
C THR A 101 1.72 -11.40 -5.74
N GLY A 102 1.62 -12.59 -5.15
CA GLY A 102 0.36 -13.12 -4.64
C GLY A 102 -0.22 -12.28 -3.50
N MET A 103 0.63 -11.80 -2.58
CA MET A 103 0.24 -10.88 -1.52
C MET A 103 -0.22 -9.52 -2.05
N MET A 104 0.41 -9.02 -3.13
CA MET A 104 -0.04 -7.83 -3.85
C MET A 104 -1.45 -8.03 -4.44
N ALA A 105 -1.71 -9.16 -5.11
CA ALA A 105 -3.02 -9.47 -5.67
C ALA A 105 -4.11 -9.50 -4.58
N LEU A 106 -3.86 -10.18 -3.46
CA LEU A 106 -4.79 -10.24 -2.34
C LEU A 106 -5.03 -8.86 -1.72
N GLY A 107 -3.97 -8.06 -1.54
CA GLY A 107 -4.08 -6.69 -1.06
C GLY A 107 -4.93 -5.80 -1.98
N VAL A 108 -4.74 -5.92 -3.30
CA VAL A 108 -5.52 -5.20 -4.31
C VAL A 108 -6.99 -5.63 -4.30
N MET A 109 -7.28 -6.92 -4.17
CA MET A 109 -8.65 -7.43 -4.08
C MET A 109 -9.36 -6.92 -2.81
N TRP A 110 -8.67 -6.96 -1.66
CA TRP A 110 -9.18 -6.36 -0.42
C TRP A 110 -9.47 -4.87 -0.61
N SER A 111 -8.50 -4.12 -1.15
CA SER A 111 -8.65 -2.69 -1.37
C SER A 111 -9.76 -2.35 -2.36
N GLY A 112 -9.97 -3.16 -3.40
CA GLY A 112 -11.08 -3.01 -4.32
C GLY A 112 -12.43 -3.18 -3.61
N LEU A 113 -12.57 -4.19 -2.74
CA LEU A 113 -13.77 -4.36 -1.91
C LEU A 113 -13.95 -3.21 -0.92
N ALA A 114 -12.85 -2.72 -0.35
CA ALA A 114 -12.85 -1.61 0.60
C ALA A 114 -13.23 -0.28 -0.07
N ASP A 115 -12.75 -0.02 -1.29
CA ASP A 115 -13.12 1.14 -2.11
C ASP A 115 -14.61 1.09 -2.49
N ILE A 116 -15.17 -0.10 -2.74
CA ILE A 116 -16.62 -0.29 -2.96
C ILE A 116 -17.41 -0.02 -1.66
N ALA A 117 -16.92 -0.52 -0.52
CA ALA A 117 -17.64 -0.42 0.76
C ALA A 117 -17.60 0.98 1.39
N VAL A 118 -16.50 1.75 1.20
CA VAL A 118 -16.29 3.06 1.84
C VAL A 118 -16.79 4.22 0.95
N ALA A 119 -17.94 4.02 0.30
CA ALA A 119 -18.72 5.04 -0.39
C ALA A 119 -18.29 5.43 -1.81
N GLY A 120 -17.70 4.54 -2.62
CA GLY A 120 -17.67 4.65 -4.09
C GLY A 120 -16.90 5.84 -4.71
N GLU A 121 -16.50 6.85 -3.93
CA GLU A 121 -15.80 8.06 -4.39
C GLU A 121 -14.28 7.94 -4.29
N ALA A 122 -13.76 7.01 -3.47
CA ALA A 122 -12.33 6.78 -3.25
C ALA A 122 -11.72 5.74 -4.20
N LEU A 123 -12.29 5.58 -5.41
CA LEU A 123 -11.87 4.57 -6.41
C LEU A 123 -10.34 4.61 -6.62
N GLY A 124 -9.63 3.70 -5.95
CA GLY A 124 -8.22 3.43 -6.18
C GLY A 124 -7.22 3.94 -5.14
N THR A 125 -7.58 4.78 -4.16
CA THR A 125 -6.59 5.21 -3.15
C THR A 125 -6.25 4.10 -2.18
N ALA A 126 -7.21 3.24 -1.79
CA ALA A 126 -6.89 2.04 -1.01
C ALA A 126 -6.04 1.06 -1.80
N THR A 127 -6.24 0.98 -3.11
CA THR A 127 -5.44 0.10 -3.97
C THR A 127 -3.97 0.51 -3.98
N VAL A 128 -3.66 1.81 -4.15
CA VAL A 128 -2.27 2.29 -4.07
C VAL A 128 -1.70 2.11 -2.68
N GLY A 129 -2.49 2.37 -1.64
CA GLY A 129 -2.06 2.15 -0.25
C GLY A 129 -1.64 0.70 -0.02
N ALA A 130 -2.42 -0.26 -0.52
CA ALA A 130 -2.08 -1.67 -0.46
C ALA A 130 -0.83 -2.00 -1.28
N ALA A 131 -0.76 -1.56 -2.54
CA ALA A 131 0.40 -1.80 -3.39
C ALA A 131 1.69 -1.23 -2.79
N ALA A 132 1.65 0.03 -2.33
CA ALA A 132 2.76 0.70 -1.66
C ALA A 132 3.19 -0.04 -0.39
N CYS A 133 2.23 -0.53 0.41
CA CYS A 133 2.52 -1.33 1.60
C CYS A 133 3.25 -2.62 1.22
N VAL A 134 2.71 -3.41 0.29
CA VAL A 134 3.31 -4.67 -0.15
C VAL A 134 4.71 -4.45 -0.71
N ILE A 135 4.91 -3.44 -1.58
CA ILE A 135 6.23 -3.13 -2.15
C ILE A 135 7.21 -2.68 -1.07
N THR A 136 6.77 -1.90 -0.08
CA THR A 136 7.64 -1.46 1.02
C THR A 136 8.02 -2.62 1.93
N LEU A 137 7.13 -3.59 2.15
CA LEU A 137 7.45 -4.82 2.89
C LEU A 137 8.41 -5.71 2.09
N TRP A 138 8.19 -5.81 0.79
CA TRP A 138 9.03 -6.61 -0.10
C TRP A 138 10.43 -5.99 -0.30
N GLN A 139 10.50 -4.69 -0.58
CA GLN A 139 11.71 -3.92 -0.86
C GLN A 139 11.70 -2.62 -0.05
N PRO A 140 12.15 -2.65 1.23
CA PRO A 140 12.08 -1.49 2.12
C PRO A 140 12.80 -0.25 1.59
N ARG A 141 13.84 -0.42 0.77
CA ARG A 141 14.57 0.69 0.15
C ARG A 141 13.71 1.52 -0.83
N LEU A 142 12.63 0.95 -1.34
CA LEU A 142 11.71 1.63 -2.25
C LEU A 142 10.65 2.47 -1.52
N TRP A 143 10.68 2.56 -0.19
CA TRP A 143 9.70 3.33 0.57
C TRP A 143 9.53 4.79 0.09
N PRO A 144 10.58 5.56 -0.32
CA PRO A 144 10.39 6.93 -0.78
C PRO A 144 9.63 6.96 -2.11
N PHE A 145 9.94 6.01 -2.99
CA PHE A 145 9.26 5.87 -4.28
C PHE A 145 7.80 5.47 -4.08
N CYS A 146 7.52 4.51 -3.20
CA CYS A 146 6.16 4.08 -2.86
C CYS A 146 5.34 5.23 -2.25
N ALA A 147 5.95 6.03 -1.36
CA ALA A 147 5.31 7.19 -0.77
C ALA A 147 5.01 8.27 -1.83
N ALA A 148 5.96 8.55 -2.72
CA ALA A 148 5.77 9.50 -3.82
C ALA A 148 4.67 9.04 -4.79
N LEU A 149 4.65 7.76 -5.16
CA LEU A 149 3.61 7.18 -6.01
C LEU A 149 2.23 7.28 -5.36
N ALA A 150 2.12 6.93 -4.07
CA ALA A 150 0.89 7.05 -3.30
C ALA A 150 0.39 8.50 -3.25
N LEU A 151 1.29 9.47 -3.03
CA LEU A 151 0.95 10.89 -3.02
C LEU A 151 0.50 11.39 -4.39
N VAL A 152 1.24 11.06 -5.45
CA VAL A 152 0.93 11.46 -6.83
C VAL A 152 -0.42 10.89 -7.26
N THR A 153 -0.69 9.62 -6.97
CA THR A 153 -1.98 9.02 -7.32
C THR A 153 -3.13 9.55 -6.48
N ALA A 154 -2.95 9.76 -5.17
CA ALA A 154 -3.96 10.38 -4.33
C ALA A 154 -4.30 11.79 -4.85
N THR A 155 -3.28 12.58 -5.18
CA THR A 155 -3.46 13.92 -5.78
C THR A 155 -4.14 13.85 -7.14
N GLY A 156 -3.73 12.93 -8.00
CA GLY A 156 -4.35 12.70 -9.30
C GLY A 156 -5.82 12.32 -9.19
N ARG A 157 -6.18 11.52 -8.18
CA ARG A 157 -7.58 11.18 -7.88
C ARG A 157 -8.36 12.38 -7.36
N MET A 158 -7.82 13.14 -6.42
CA MET A 158 -8.46 14.36 -5.92
C MET A 158 -8.74 15.37 -7.04
N ILE A 159 -7.85 15.47 -8.02
CA ILE A 159 -8.04 16.33 -9.19
C ILE A 159 -9.01 15.70 -10.17
N ALA A 160 -8.81 14.46 -10.60
CA ALA A 160 -9.60 13.84 -11.67
C ALA A 160 -11.02 13.45 -11.25
N SER A 161 -11.22 12.94 -10.03
CA SER A 161 -12.52 12.48 -9.52
C SER A 161 -13.17 13.44 -8.52
N GLY A 162 -12.50 14.53 -8.13
CA GLY A 162 -13.02 15.48 -7.15
C GLY A 162 -13.07 14.95 -5.72
N SER A 163 -12.39 13.82 -5.43
CA SER A 163 -12.32 13.25 -4.08
C SER A 163 -11.76 14.26 -3.08
N SER A 164 -12.31 14.26 -1.87
CA SER A 164 -11.75 15.00 -0.74
C SER A 164 -10.40 14.42 -0.31
N VAL A 165 -9.57 15.25 0.34
CA VAL A 165 -8.26 14.83 0.87
C VAL A 165 -8.48 13.82 1.98
N SER A 166 -9.44 14.09 2.86
CA SER A 166 -9.77 13.21 3.98
C SER A 166 -10.17 11.80 3.50
N ALA A 167 -11.00 11.69 2.46
CA ALA A 167 -11.36 10.41 1.85
C ALA A 167 -10.16 9.70 1.21
N ALA A 168 -9.29 10.44 0.51
CA ALA A 168 -8.09 9.88 -0.10
C ALA A 168 -7.13 9.29 0.95
N VAL A 169 -6.94 10.00 2.07
CA VAL A 169 -6.11 9.54 3.19
C VAL A 169 -6.70 8.32 3.87
N VAL A 170 -8.02 8.32 4.14
CA VAL A 170 -8.70 7.14 4.73
C VAL A 170 -8.57 5.92 3.82
N GLY A 171 -8.78 6.08 2.51
CA GLY A 171 -8.60 5.00 1.53
C GLY A 171 -7.19 4.41 1.58
N LEU A 172 -6.15 5.25 1.46
CA LEU A 172 -4.75 4.81 1.57
C LEU A 172 -4.49 3.94 2.81
N PHE A 173 -4.98 4.38 3.97
CA PHE A 173 -4.80 3.63 5.22
C PHE A 173 -5.57 2.32 5.26
N LEU A 174 -6.79 2.31 4.73
CA LEU A 174 -7.60 1.10 4.66
C LEU A 174 -6.93 0.01 3.82
N GLY A 175 -6.26 0.42 2.73
CA GLY A 175 -5.42 -0.47 1.93
C GLY A 175 -4.22 -1.01 2.70
N VAL A 176 -3.49 -0.15 3.42
CA VAL A 176 -2.35 -0.55 4.26
C VAL A 176 -2.79 -1.55 5.34
N VAL A 177 -3.88 -1.26 6.06
CA VAL A 177 -4.40 -2.12 7.12
C VAL A 177 -4.79 -3.49 6.57
N GLY A 178 -5.45 -3.53 5.41
CA GLY A 178 -5.77 -4.78 4.72
C GLY A 178 -4.56 -5.66 4.46
N VAL A 179 -3.50 -5.07 3.91
CA VAL A 179 -2.24 -5.77 3.64
C VAL A 179 -1.60 -6.33 4.91
N LEU A 180 -1.61 -5.57 6.01
CA LEU A 180 -1.06 -6.04 7.29
C LEU A 180 -1.85 -7.22 7.87
N ILE A 181 -3.18 -7.21 7.72
CA ILE A 181 -4.06 -8.33 8.11
C ILE A 181 -3.77 -9.55 7.24
N ILE A 182 -3.65 -9.37 5.91
CA ILE A 182 -3.31 -10.44 4.97
C ILE A 182 -1.93 -11.03 5.29
N GLU A 183 -0.93 -10.19 5.59
CA GLU A 183 0.39 -10.63 6.03
C GLU A 183 0.27 -11.53 7.26
N PHE A 184 -0.45 -11.07 8.28
CA PHE A 184 -0.64 -11.83 9.51
C PHE A 184 -1.36 -13.16 9.26
N GLY A 185 -2.39 -13.17 8.40
CA GLY A 185 -3.09 -14.39 7.98
C GLY A 185 -2.16 -15.38 7.27
N TRP A 186 -1.26 -14.90 6.40
CA TRP A 186 -0.29 -15.74 5.71
C TRP A 186 0.67 -16.42 6.68
N TYR A 187 1.21 -15.66 7.64
CA TYR A 187 2.08 -16.19 8.70
C TYR A 187 1.36 -17.20 9.61
N SER A 188 0.02 -17.14 9.68
CA SER A 188 -0.79 -18.06 10.48
C SER A 188 -1.16 -19.35 9.71
N ALA A 189 -1.52 -19.23 8.44
CA ALA A 189 -1.96 -20.36 7.61
C ALA A 189 -0.80 -21.16 6.99
N ALA A 190 0.32 -20.51 6.69
CA ALA A 190 1.50 -21.11 6.07
C ALA A 190 2.80 -20.74 6.80
N PRO A 191 2.95 -21.11 8.09
CA PRO A 191 4.04 -20.64 8.94
C PRO A 191 5.43 -21.13 8.51
N ARG A 192 5.51 -22.19 7.70
CA ARG A 192 6.77 -22.76 7.19
C ARG A 192 7.24 -22.11 5.88
N THR A 193 6.39 -21.34 5.22
CA THR A 193 6.65 -20.75 3.90
C THR A 193 6.20 -19.27 3.81
N PRO A 194 6.57 -18.41 4.77
CA PRO A 194 6.21 -17.01 4.70
C PRO A 194 6.98 -16.29 3.56
N PRO A 195 6.45 -15.16 3.06
CA PRO A 195 7.22 -14.25 2.23
C PRO A 195 8.34 -13.60 3.06
N ILE A 196 9.55 -13.56 2.49
CA ILE A 196 10.75 -13.01 3.14
C ILE A 196 10.91 -11.56 2.70
N ARG A 197 11.00 -10.64 3.67
CA ARG A 197 11.19 -9.20 3.43
C ARG A 197 12.61 -8.87 3.00
N GLY A 198 12.73 -7.93 2.06
CA GLY A 198 13.98 -7.50 1.45
C GLY A 198 14.48 -8.41 0.34
N ALA A 199 15.33 -7.88 -0.55
CA ALA A 199 16.10 -8.70 -1.47
C ALA A 199 17.06 -9.63 -0.69
N ASN A 200 17.20 -10.87 -1.13
CA ASN A 200 18.19 -11.79 -0.57
C ASN A 200 19.58 -11.16 -0.69
N PRO A 201 20.41 -11.12 0.36
CA PRO A 201 21.76 -10.58 0.29
C PRO A 201 22.74 -11.46 -0.53
N GLN A 202 22.28 -12.55 -1.14
CA GLN A 202 23.11 -13.54 -1.85
C GLN A 202 22.75 -13.73 -3.33
N SER A 203 22.20 -12.71 -4.00
CA SER A 203 22.17 -12.67 -5.47
C SER A 203 23.33 -11.85 -6.02
#